data_AF-A0A1G0T1T0-F1
#
_entry.id   AF-A0A1G0T1T0-F1
#
_cell.length_a   1.000
_cell.length_b   1.000
_cell.length_c   1.000
_cell.angle_alpha   90.00
_cell.angle_beta   90.00
_cell.angle_gamma   90.00
#
_symmetry.space_group_name_H-M   'P 1'
#
loop_
_entity.id
_entity.type
_entity.pdbx_description
1 polymer ?
#
loop_
_entity_poly.entity_id
_entity_poly.type
_entity_poly.pdbx_seq_one_letter_code
_entity_poly.pdbx_strand_id
1 'polypeptide(L)'
;MPKESYKSTQIVTPHQFIKMCYEAGVDFTITGQQLYYQYTNRDIADTIRMIERLKKFGKPVQITEIGTTSGPTKETVESGKYELPSRPYSWHREWDQDLQAEWLEQIYTVLYSKPWIEAINWYDFVDPYSFIQNGGLLANPEGEKKEAYHRLKKLKENWKQNSKK
;
A
#
# COMPACT_ATOMS: atom_id res chain seq x y z
N MET A 1 -1.77 10.05 -37.32
CA MET A 1 -0.88 10.97 -36.59
C MET A 1 0.55 10.46 -36.72
N PRO A 2 1.57 11.31 -36.87
CA PRO A 2 2.94 10.85 -37.00
C PRO A 2 3.35 10.16 -35.69
N LYS A 3 3.85 8.92 -35.77
CA LYS A 3 4.48 8.26 -34.63
C LYS A 3 5.79 9.00 -34.36
N GLU A 4 5.85 9.78 -33.28
CA GLU A 4 7.11 10.34 -32.79
C GLU A 4 8.13 9.20 -32.68
N SER A 5 9.26 9.34 -33.39
CA SER A 5 10.33 8.34 -33.36
C SER A 5 11.00 8.41 -31.98
N TYR A 6 10.85 7.37 -31.18
CA TYR A 6 11.48 7.26 -29.86
C TYR A 6 13.02 7.46 -29.96
N LYS A 7 13.56 8.40 -29.17
CA LYS A 7 15.01 8.58 -29.03
C LYS A 7 15.48 7.82 -27.79
N SER A 8 16.47 6.94 -27.96
CA SER A 8 17.04 6.04 -26.92
C SER A 8 17.53 6.72 -25.63
N THR A 9 17.63 8.06 -25.59
CA THR A 9 18.13 8.84 -24.45
C THR A 9 17.01 9.50 -23.61
N GLN A 10 15.74 9.23 -23.90
CA GLN A 10 14.62 9.89 -23.23
C GLN A 10 14.37 9.26 -21.84
N ILE A 11 14.53 10.05 -20.79
CA ILE A 11 14.12 9.66 -19.43
C ILE A 11 12.59 9.70 -19.37
N VAL A 12 11.98 8.60 -18.97
CA VAL A 12 10.53 8.47 -18.81
C VAL A 12 10.18 8.03 -17.40
N THR A 13 9.06 8.53 -16.89
CA THR A 13 8.48 8.05 -15.63
C THR A 13 7.94 6.62 -15.80
N PRO A 14 7.80 5.84 -14.71
CA PRO A 14 7.21 4.50 -14.79
C PRO A 14 5.85 4.46 -15.48
N HIS A 15 5.00 5.46 -15.25
CA HIS A 15 3.71 5.56 -15.94
C HIS A 15 3.86 5.84 -17.44
N GLN A 16 4.80 6.70 -17.85
CA GLN A 16 5.07 6.92 -19.27
C GLN A 16 5.59 5.66 -19.94
N PHE A 17 6.44 4.90 -19.27
CA PHE A 17 6.92 3.61 -19.77
C PHE A 17 5.76 2.61 -19.99
N ILE A 18 4.87 2.44 -19.01
CA ILE A 18 3.68 1.57 -19.18
C ILE A 18 2.80 2.05 -20.32
N LYS A 19 2.58 3.38 -20.43
CA LYS A 19 1.82 3.97 -21.54
C LYS A 19 2.45 3.64 -22.90
N MET A 20 3.77 3.75 -23.02
CA MET A 20 4.47 3.41 -24.26
C MET A 20 4.36 1.92 -24.59
N CYS A 21 4.48 1.02 -23.60
CA CYS A 21 4.25 -0.40 -23.80
C CYS A 21 2.84 -0.68 -24.33
N TYR A 22 1.82 -0.05 -23.71
CA TYR A 22 0.42 -0.16 -24.14
C TYR A 22 0.22 0.36 -25.58
N GLU A 23 0.75 1.55 -25.91
CA GLU A 23 0.63 2.17 -27.23
C GLU A 23 1.41 1.41 -28.32
N ALA A 24 2.49 0.72 -27.96
CA ALA A 24 3.27 -0.13 -28.85
C ALA A 24 2.63 -1.52 -29.06
N GLY A 25 1.56 -1.86 -28.33
CA GLY A 25 0.93 -3.18 -28.39
C GLY A 25 1.75 -4.28 -27.72
N VAL A 26 2.63 -3.93 -26.77
CA VAL A 26 3.34 -4.91 -25.94
C VAL A 26 2.31 -5.67 -25.11
N ASP A 27 2.40 -6.99 -25.12
CA ASP A 27 1.50 -7.83 -24.33
C ASP A 27 1.93 -7.85 -22.87
N PHE A 28 1.01 -7.46 -21.99
CA PHE A 28 1.12 -7.60 -20.55
C PHE A 28 -0.25 -7.84 -19.93
N THR A 29 -0.27 -8.58 -18.83
CA THR A 29 -1.53 -9.06 -18.22
C THR A 29 -2.01 -8.17 -17.08
N ILE A 30 -1.08 -7.66 -16.27
CA ILE A 30 -1.38 -6.97 -15.02
C ILE A 30 -0.29 -5.93 -14.72
N THR A 31 -0.64 -4.87 -13.98
CA THR A 31 0.35 -3.95 -13.41
C THR A 31 0.42 -4.09 -11.89
N GLY A 32 1.62 -4.21 -11.34
CA GLY A 32 1.86 -4.25 -9.89
C GLY A 32 2.26 -2.89 -9.32
N GLN A 33 1.77 -2.52 -8.13
CA GLN A 33 2.13 -1.28 -7.43
C GLN A 33 2.56 -1.54 -5.99
N GLN A 34 3.71 -1.00 -5.61
CA GLN A 34 4.19 -0.94 -4.23
C GLN A 34 3.82 0.43 -3.62
N LEU A 35 3.11 0.43 -2.49
CA LEU A 35 2.47 1.58 -1.86
C LEU A 35 2.82 1.69 -0.38
N TYR A 36 4.06 2.07 -0.10
CA TYR A 36 4.51 2.27 1.28
C TYR A 36 4.17 3.66 1.78
N TYR A 37 3.34 3.75 2.82
CA TYR A 37 2.97 5.04 3.40
C TYR A 37 4.20 5.74 4.00
N GLN A 38 4.98 5.04 4.84
CA GLN A 38 6.08 5.62 5.62
C GLN A 38 7.13 6.37 4.79
N TYR A 39 7.38 5.95 3.54
CA TYR A 39 8.39 6.57 2.68
C TYR A 39 7.83 7.65 1.76
N THR A 40 6.52 7.71 1.60
CA THR A 40 5.88 8.61 0.64
C THR A 40 4.99 9.66 1.29
N ASN A 41 4.52 9.41 2.53
CA ASN A 41 3.50 10.17 3.24
C ASN A 41 2.29 10.53 2.35
N ARG A 42 2.00 9.69 1.35
CA ARG A 42 0.89 9.91 0.42
C ARG A 42 -0.41 9.66 1.16
N ASP A 43 -1.30 10.62 1.09
CA ASP A 43 -2.65 10.44 1.58
C ASP A 43 -3.41 9.44 0.69
N ILE A 44 -4.59 9.05 1.18
CA ILE A 44 -5.44 8.06 0.52
C ILE A 44 -5.95 8.58 -0.82
N ALA A 45 -6.31 9.86 -0.94
CA ALA A 45 -6.79 10.45 -2.19
C ALA A 45 -5.68 10.49 -3.26
N ASP A 46 -4.45 10.83 -2.87
CA ASP A 46 -3.30 10.76 -3.77
C ASP A 46 -3.05 9.32 -4.27
N THR A 47 -3.20 8.34 -3.38
CA THR A 47 -3.10 6.92 -3.73
C THR A 47 -4.17 6.53 -4.75
N ILE A 48 -5.43 6.95 -4.55
CA ILE A 48 -6.52 6.72 -5.52
C ILE A 48 -6.16 7.33 -6.88
N ARG A 49 -5.75 8.60 -6.91
CA ARG A 49 -5.40 9.30 -8.16
C ARG A 49 -4.31 8.58 -8.92
N MET A 50 -3.30 8.05 -8.23
CA MET A 50 -2.20 7.32 -8.85
C MET A 50 -2.69 6.02 -9.49
N ILE A 51 -3.49 5.24 -8.77
CA ILE A 51 -3.93 3.92 -9.22
C ILE A 51 -4.99 4.06 -10.34
N GLU A 52 -5.88 5.05 -10.28
CA GLU A 52 -6.87 5.29 -11.33
C GLU A 52 -6.24 5.65 -12.69
N ARG A 53 -4.99 6.11 -12.72
CA ARG A 53 -4.25 6.29 -13.98
C ARG A 53 -3.97 4.95 -14.68
N LEU A 54 -3.75 3.88 -13.92
CA LEU A 54 -3.47 2.53 -14.45
C LEU A 54 -4.71 1.88 -15.06
N LYS A 55 -5.90 2.21 -14.54
CA LYS A 55 -7.20 1.76 -15.09
C LYS A 55 -7.31 2.04 -16.60
N LYS A 56 -6.69 3.11 -17.10
CA LYS A 56 -6.74 3.51 -18.51
C LYS A 56 -6.12 2.48 -19.47
N PHE A 57 -5.29 1.57 -18.97
CA PHE A 57 -4.69 0.51 -19.79
C PHE A 57 -5.59 -0.72 -19.95
N GLY A 58 -6.76 -0.76 -19.29
CA GLY A 58 -7.73 -1.85 -19.43
C GLY A 58 -7.23 -3.20 -18.90
N LYS A 59 -6.18 -3.20 -18.07
CA LYS A 59 -5.63 -4.38 -17.40
C LYS A 59 -5.93 -4.31 -15.90
N PRO A 60 -6.07 -5.46 -15.22
CA PRO A 60 -6.15 -5.49 -13.77
C PRO A 60 -4.92 -4.85 -13.11
N VAL A 61 -5.09 -4.44 -11.86
CA VAL A 61 -4.02 -3.89 -11.03
C VAL A 61 -3.90 -4.71 -9.76
N GLN A 62 -2.67 -5.09 -9.42
CA GLN A 62 -2.34 -5.68 -8.13
C GLN A 62 -1.58 -4.65 -7.29
N ILE A 63 -1.99 -4.50 -6.04
CA ILE A 63 -1.17 -3.81 -5.05
C ILE A 63 -0.26 -4.85 -4.44
N THR A 64 0.97 -4.90 -4.94
CA THR A 64 1.93 -5.97 -4.66
C THR A 64 2.53 -5.84 -3.27
N GLU A 65 2.61 -4.62 -2.74
CA GLU A 65 3.14 -4.33 -1.41
C GLU A 65 2.42 -3.08 -0.88
N ILE A 66 1.80 -3.18 0.29
CA ILE A 66 1.23 -2.03 1.00
C ILE A 66 1.51 -2.16 2.49
N GLY A 67 1.71 -1.04 3.17
CA GLY A 67 1.93 -1.05 4.60
C GLY A 67 2.16 0.33 5.20
N THR A 68 1.97 0.41 6.51
CA THR A 68 2.32 1.56 7.33
C THR A 68 2.79 1.10 8.71
N THR A 69 3.53 1.96 9.40
CA THR A 69 4.02 1.70 10.76
C THR A 69 2.88 1.69 11.78
N SER A 70 3.03 0.96 12.88
CA SER A 70 2.24 1.16 14.10
C SER A 70 2.93 2.06 15.12
N GLY A 71 3.89 2.89 14.69
CA GLY A 71 4.61 3.82 15.55
C GLY A 71 5.59 3.15 16.52
N PRO A 72 6.15 3.91 17.47
CA PRO A 72 7.17 3.41 18.39
C PRO A 72 6.61 2.40 19.39
N THR A 73 7.35 1.32 19.62
CA THR A 73 7.22 0.50 20.83
C THR A 73 8.31 0.87 21.83
N LYS A 74 8.11 0.55 23.12
CA LYS A 74 9.12 0.75 24.16
C LYS A 74 10.48 0.16 23.75
N GLU A 75 10.48 -1.07 23.26
CA GLU A 75 11.68 -1.76 22.78
C GLU A 75 12.37 -1.00 21.64
N THR A 76 11.62 -0.52 20.65
CA THR A 76 12.23 0.19 19.51
C THR A 76 12.80 1.54 19.89
N VAL A 77 12.22 2.22 20.90
CA VAL A 77 12.76 3.47 21.43
C VAL A 77 14.01 3.20 22.26
N GLU A 78 13.97 2.23 23.19
CA GLU A 78 15.11 1.89 24.05
C GLU A 78 16.32 1.35 23.27
N SER A 79 16.07 0.62 22.18
CA SER A 79 17.13 0.14 21.28
C SER A 79 17.65 1.18 20.29
N GLY A 80 17.08 2.40 20.28
CA GLY A 80 17.43 3.45 19.34
C GLY A 80 17.04 3.15 17.89
N LYS A 81 16.25 2.08 17.65
CA LYS A 81 15.75 1.75 16.32
C LYS A 81 14.70 2.73 15.85
N TYR A 82 13.94 3.35 16.77
CA TYR A 82 12.90 4.33 16.46
C TYR A 82 13.22 5.66 17.12
N GLU A 83 13.37 6.72 16.30
CA GLU A 83 13.49 8.09 16.78
C GLU A 83 12.10 8.72 16.89
N LEU A 84 11.76 9.26 18.07
CA LEU A 84 10.50 9.95 18.25
C LEU A 84 10.46 11.19 17.33
N PRO A 85 9.38 11.38 16.55
CA PRO A 85 9.32 12.47 15.61
C PRO A 85 9.34 13.82 16.35
N SER A 86 10.16 14.75 15.85
CA SER A 86 10.21 16.16 16.28
C SER A 86 9.42 17.09 15.35
N ARG A 87 8.66 16.50 14.43
CA ARG A 87 7.92 17.18 13.35
C ARG A 87 6.42 16.98 13.54
N PRO A 88 5.56 17.77 12.85
CA PRO A 88 4.13 17.53 12.84
C PRO A 88 3.80 16.09 12.42
N TYR A 89 2.65 15.60 12.88
CA TYR A 89 2.15 14.27 12.51
C TYR A 89 2.11 14.12 10.99
N SER A 90 2.63 12.99 10.49
CA SER A 90 2.61 12.71 9.05
C SER A 90 1.18 12.50 8.53
N TRP A 91 0.26 12.12 9.43
CA TRP A 91 -1.14 11.87 9.15
C TRP A 91 -2.05 12.56 10.18
N HIS A 92 -3.03 11.86 10.75
CA HIS A 92 -4.02 12.44 11.67
C HIS A 92 -3.51 12.68 13.10
N ARG A 93 -2.57 11.85 13.57
CA ARG A 93 -1.98 11.87 14.92
C ARG A 93 -0.70 11.04 14.94
N GLU A 94 -0.04 10.92 16.09
CA GLU A 94 1.06 9.95 16.26
C GLU A 94 0.62 8.55 15.90
N TRP A 95 1.53 7.81 15.25
CA TRP A 95 1.29 6.42 14.90
C TRP A 95 1.25 5.56 16.16
N ASP A 96 0.23 4.70 16.21
CA ASP A 96 0.09 3.58 17.12
C ASP A 96 -0.61 2.43 16.38
N GLN A 97 -0.87 1.33 17.08
CA GLN A 97 -1.56 0.18 16.49
C GLN A 97 -2.98 0.52 15.99
N ASP A 98 -3.70 1.39 16.69
CA ASP A 98 -5.05 1.80 16.31
C ASP A 98 -5.05 2.62 15.02
N LEU A 99 -4.08 3.54 14.86
CA LEU A 99 -3.95 4.33 13.65
C LEU A 99 -3.50 3.47 12.47
N GLN A 100 -2.61 2.50 12.70
CA GLN A 100 -2.25 1.50 11.67
C GLN A 100 -3.48 0.72 11.20
N ALA A 101 -4.31 0.26 12.15
CA ALA A 101 -5.55 -0.46 11.84
C ALA A 101 -6.57 0.41 11.10
N GLU A 102 -6.73 1.66 11.52
CA GLU A 102 -7.58 2.66 10.86
C GLU A 102 -7.12 2.91 9.41
N TRP A 103 -5.83 3.14 9.21
CA TRP A 103 -5.26 3.36 7.88
C TRP A 103 -5.48 2.15 6.98
N LEU A 104 -5.18 0.94 7.49
CA LEU A 104 -5.39 -0.32 6.79
C LEU A 104 -6.85 -0.44 6.34
N GLU A 105 -7.81 -0.20 7.24
CA GLU A 105 -9.22 -0.30 6.90
C GLU A 105 -9.64 0.67 5.81
N GLN A 106 -9.25 1.93 5.92
CA GLN A 106 -9.61 2.95 4.94
C GLN A 106 -9.05 2.61 3.56
N ILE A 107 -7.75 2.27 3.49
CA ILE A 107 -7.10 2.01 2.21
C ILE A 107 -7.61 0.70 1.57
N TYR A 108 -7.80 -0.36 2.35
CA TYR A 108 -8.35 -1.62 1.84
C TYR A 108 -9.78 -1.44 1.33
N THR A 109 -10.61 -0.70 2.06
CA THR A 109 -12.00 -0.42 1.67
C THR A 109 -12.07 0.36 0.36
N VAL A 110 -11.27 1.41 0.24
CA VAL A 110 -11.19 2.24 -0.97
C VAL A 110 -10.68 1.44 -2.16
N LEU A 111 -9.59 0.69 -2.00
CA LEU A 111 -8.97 -0.05 -3.09
C LEU A 111 -9.87 -1.20 -3.57
N TYR A 112 -10.40 -2.02 -2.66
CA TYR A 112 -11.31 -3.11 -3.03
C TYR A 112 -12.70 -2.64 -3.47
N SER A 113 -13.07 -1.36 -3.30
CA SER A 113 -14.24 -0.78 -3.96
C SER A 113 -14.10 -0.72 -5.49
N LYS A 114 -12.89 -0.89 -6.02
CA LYS A 114 -12.60 -0.84 -7.45
C LYS A 114 -12.53 -2.28 -8.00
N PRO A 115 -13.45 -2.70 -8.88
CA PRO A 115 -13.53 -4.11 -9.34
C PRO A 115 -12.33 -4.57 -10.20
N TRP A 116 -11.49 -3.64 -10.64
CA TRP A 116 -10.27 -3.92 -11.42
C TRP A 116 -9.01 -4.05 -10.54
N ILE A 117 -9.13 -3.90 -9.22
CA ILE A 117 -8.10 -4.27 -8.26
C ILE A 117 -8.24 -5.76 -7.97
N GLU A 118 -7.22 -6.53 -8.36
CA GLU A 118 -7.27 -7.99 -8.28
C GLU A 118 -6.85 -8.51 -6.90
N ALA A 119 -5.78 -7.94 -6.34
CA ALA A 119 -5.26 -8.34 -5.04
C ALA A 119 -4.50 -7.19 -4.36
N ILE A 120 -4.47 -7.25 -3.03
CA ILE A 120 -3.67 -6.38 -2.16
C ILE A 120 -2.85 -7.26 -1.25
N ASN A 121 -1.54 -7.08 -1.26
CA ASN A 121 -0.60 -7.78 -0.39
C ASN A 121 -0.03 -6.83 0.65
N TRP A 122 -0.39 -7.07 1.92
CA TRP A 122 0.23 -6.38 3.05
C TRP A 122 1.67 -6.88 3.20
N TYR A 123 2.64 -5.97 3.22
CA TYR A 123 4.03 -6.35 3.05
C TYR A 123 4.64 -7.05 4.27
N ASP A 124 4.37 -6.51 5.45
CA ASP A 124 5.06 -6.91 6.68
C ASP A 124 4.18 -7.81 7.56
N PHE A 125 4.66 -9.00 7.89
CA PHE A 125 3.88 -9.93 8.71
C PHE A 125 4.17 -9.82 10.21
N VAL A 126 5.45 -9.79 10.61
CA VAL A 126 5.89 -9.82 12.03
C VAL A 126 6.93 -8.73 12.28
N ASP A 127 6.69 -7.85 13.26
CA ASP A 127 7.47 -6.63 13.51
C ASP A 127 9.00 -6.79 13.53
N PRO A 128 9.60 -7.81 14.18
CA PRO A 128 11.06 -7.98 14.20
C PRO A 128 11.69 -8.26 12.82
N TYR A 129 10.89 -8.69 11.84
CA TYR A 129 11.32 -9.02 10.48
C TYR A 129 10.72 -8.07 9.43
N SER A 130 10.08 -6.99 9.87
CA SER A 130 9.41 -6.05 9.00
C SER A 130 10.41 -5.11 8.32
N PHE A 131 10.15 -4.79 7.05
CA PHE A 131 10.82 -3.74 6.31
C PHE A 131 10.35 -2.36 6.76
N ILE A 132 9.03 -2.16 6.90
CA ILE A 132 8.48 -0.98 7.56
C ILE A 132 8.60 -1.21 9.06
N GLN A 133 9.24 -0.28 9.74
CA GLN A 133 9.38 -0.36 11.17
C GLN A 133 8.02 -0.52 11.86
N ASN A 134 7.88 -1.60 12.64
CA ASN A 134 6.63 -1.97 13.30
C ASN A 134 5.43 -2.05 12.32
N GLY A 135 5.66 -2.44 11.07
CA GLY A 135 4.64 -2.56 10.01
C GLY A 135 3.88 -3.90 10.01
N GLY A 136 4.25 -4.82 10.89
CA GLY A 136 3.69 -6.16 10.98
C GLY A 136 2.21 -6.18 11.36
N LEU A 137 1.55 -7.29 11.02
CA LEU A 137 0.25 -7.67 11.59
C LEU A 137 0.40 -8.36 12.96
N LEU A 138 1.59 -8.90 13.23
CA LEU A 138 1.98 -9.51 14.48
C LEU A 138 3.12 -8.71 15.13
N ALA A 139 3.04 -8.52 16.45
CA ALA A 139 4.05 -7.79 17.20
C ALA A 139 5.31 -8.62 17.44
N ASN A 140 5.20 -9.95 17.49
CA ASN A 140 6.31 -10.84 17.78
C ASN A 140 6.13 -12.24 17.13
N PRO A 141 7.21 -13.05 17.05
CA PRO A 141 7.18 -14.39 16.47
C PRO A 141 6.28 -15.37 17.24
N GLU A 142 5.97 -15.10 18.50
CA GLU A 142 5.06 -15.89 19.34
C GLU A 142 3.59 -15.75 18.89
N GLY A 143 3.29 -14.79 18.01
CA GLY A 143 1.99 -14.65 17.38
C GLY A 143 1.05 -13.66 18.07
N GLU A 144 1.61 -12.73 18.85
CA GLU A 144 0.83 -11.62 19.41
C GLU A 144 0.27 -10.76 18.28
N LYS A 145 -1.07 -10.69 18.20
CA LYS A 145 -1.79 -10.00 17.13
C LYS A 145 -1.90 -8.52 17.43
N LYS A 146 -1.70 -7.71 16.40
CA LYS A 146 -1.92 -6.26 16.46
C LYS A 146 -3.34 -5.90 16.06
N GLU A 147 -3.76 -4.67 16.37
CA GLU A 147 -5.08 -4.17 15.99
C GLU A 147 -5.33 -4.24 14.46
N ALA A 148 -4.30 -4.05 13.65
CA ALA A 148 -4.36 -4.20 12.20
C ALA A 148 -4.77 -5.62 11.76
N TYR A 149 -4.31 -6.67 12.46
CA TYR A 149 -4.73 -8.05 12.19
C TYR A 149 -6.23 -8.22 12.44
N HIS A 150 -6.70 -7.75 13.60
CA HIS A 150 -8.10 -7.87 13.98
C HIS A 150 -9.01 -7.11 13.01
N ARG A 151 -8.58 -5.91 12.59
CA ARG A 151 -9.31 -5.07 11.63
C ARG A 151 -9.41 -5.73 10.25
N LEU A 152 -8.29 -6.24 9.72
CA LEU A 152 -8.27 -6.93 8.44
C LEU A 152 -9.16 -8.19 8.44
N LYS A 153 -9.11 -8.96 9.52
CA LYS A 153 -9.97 -10.15 9.69
C LYS A 153 -11.45 -9.76 9.66
N LYS A 154 -11.83 -8.72 10.40
CA LYS A 154 -13.21 -8.22 10.44
C LYS A 154 -13.69 -7.74 9.06
N LEU A 155 -12.87 -7.00 8.31
CA LEU A 155 -13.20 -6.58 6.93
C LEU A 155 -13.50 -7.77 6.03
N LYS A 156 -12.62 -8.78 6.04
CA LYS A 156 -12.81 -10.00 5.26
C LYS A 156 -14.10 -10.74 5.63
N GLU A 157 -14.44 -10.80 6.92
CA GLU A 157 -15.68 -11.41 7.39
C GLU A 157 -16.91 -10.63 6.91
N ASN A 158 -16.88 -9.30 7.04
CA ASN A 158 -17.97 -8.42 6.59
C ASN A 158 -18.22 -8.53 5.08
N TRP A 159 -17.17 -8.50 4.26
CA TRP A 159 -17.31 -8.61 2.80
C TRP A 159 -17.87 -9.97 2.38
N LYS A 160 -17.44 -11.06 3.03
CA LYS A 160 -17.99 -12.39 2.78
C LYS A 160 -19.46 -12.53 3.17
N GLN A 161 -19.91 -11.82 4.20
CA GLN A 161 -21.32 -11.82 4.60
C GLN A 161 -22.16 -11.02 3.59
N ASN A 162 -21.65 -9.88 3.14
CA ASN A 162 -22.33 -9.03 2.15
C ASN A 162 -22.40 -9.67 0.76
N SER A 163 -21.42 -10.47 0.36
CA SER A 163 -21.43 -11.16 -0.94
C SER A 163 -22.39 -12.34 -1.02
N LYS A 164 -23.01 -12.74 0.09
CA LYS A 164 -23.99 -13.85 0.16
C LYS A 164 -25.44 -13.38 0.11
N LYS A 165 -25.67 -12.07 0.19
CA LYS A 165 -26.99 -11.43 0.04
C LYS A 165 -27.18 -11.02 -1.42
#